data_AF-A0A839SFY9-F1
#
_entry.id   AF-A0A839SFY9-F1
#
_cell.length_a   1.000
_cell.length_b   1.000
_cell.length_c   1.000
_cell.angle_alpha   90.00
_cell.angle_beta   90.00
_cell.angle_gamma   90.00
#
_symmetry.space_group_name_H-M   'P 1'
#
loop_
_entity.id
_entity.type
_entity.pdbx_description
1 polymer ?
#
loop_
_entity_poly.entity_id
_entity_poly.type
_entity_poly.pdbx_seq_one_letter_code
_entity_poly.pdbx_strand_id
1 'polypeptide(L)'
;MRYIGSKSSSIEEIFRSVSPYRTAGTFCDPFGGTSTVGAYFKHKGFHVYTGDLLLFAHYIQVAKLAFNEPPSFNAVKTTLSITDAMGLPTYLNQIPDVSGWFVENFAVRRQYFTLANAARIEACWQQIISFQERGLITFQEYAFLMASLIESMDRVANTAGTYYAYLKKFSIKASREFRFEFIMPVNGAFAGESDLGDALELIKRRHYDVIYLDPPYNDRRYHGYYHLPEAIARGITPQVTGKAGVCHFDLDIPSDFYGASSALLSLEDILAHADYNLLLFHYCPNGLIPQSKLDAVFQQYASTTRIDIQSLGYSTKRAERKSSTLLYLIHNEQRPA
;
A
#
# COMPACT_ATOMS: atom_id res chain seq x y z
N MET A 1 6.22 -2.36 5.53
CA MET A 1 7.06 -1.68 4.51
C MET A 1 6.97 -0.16 4.69
N ARG A 2 8.05 0.58 4.43
CA ARG A 2 8.01 2.06 4.37
C ARG A 2 7.25 2.53 3.13
N TYR A 3 6.23 3.37 3.33
CA TYR A 3 5.40 3.91 2.27
C TYR A 3 5.20 5.42 2.48
N ILE A 4 5.45 6.22 1.43
CA ILE A 4 5.27 7.67 1.48
C ILE A 4 3.80 7.97 1.72
N GLY A 5 3.52 8.82 2.71
CA GLY A 5 2.16 9.22 3.03
C GLY A 5 1.42 8.29 3.99
N SER A 6 2.05 7.21 4.50
CA SER A 6 1.42 6.30 5.46
C SER A 6 0.85 7.05 6.67
N LYS A 7 -0.40 6.77 7.02
CA LYS A 7 -1.14 7.40 8.12
C LYS A 7 -0.96 6.71 9.48
N SER A 8 0.10 5.93 9.65
CA SER A 8 0.33 5.14 10.87
C SER A 8 0.36 6.01 12.14
N SER A 9 0.82 7.26 12.07
CA SER A 9 0.86 8.17 13.24
C SER A 9 -0.46 8.88 13.53
N SER A 10 -1.39 8.93 12.58
CA SER A 10 -2.67 9.67 12.70
C SER A 10 -3.90 8.77 12.62
N ILE A 11 -3.71 7.45 12.46
CA ILE A 11 -4.81 6.51 12.23
C ILE A 11 -5.88 6.52 13.34
N GLU A 12 -5.45 6.64 14.58
CA GLU A 12 -6.34 6.71 15.74
C GLU A 12 -7.20 7.99 15.72
N GLU A 13 -6.61 9.11 15.29
CA GLU A 13 -7.33 10.39 15.16
C GLU A 13 -8.33 10.36 14.00
N ILE A 14 -7.96 9.73 12.87
CA ILE A 14 -8.87 9.47 11.75
C ILE A 14 -10.07 8.65 12.25
N PHE A 15 -9.84 7.55 12.97
CA PHE A 15 -10.94 6.74 13.50
C PHE A 15 -11.83 7.51 14.47
N ARG A 16 -11.26 8.32 15.38
CA ARG A 16 -12.04 9.15 16.31
C ARG A 16 -12.91 10.19 15.63
N SER A 17 -12.55 10.63 14.43
CA SER A 17 -13.41 11.51 13.63
C SER A 17 -14.62 10.79 13.03
N VAL A 18 -14.52 9.46 12.84
CA VAL A 18 -15.60 8.62 12.26
C VAL A 18 -16.50 8.01 13.34
N SER A 19 -15.92 7.54 14.45
CA SER A 19 -16.62 6.74 15.46
C SER A 19 -17.88 7.38 16.07
N PRO A 20 -18.02 8.72 16.20
CA PRO A 20 -19.28 9.32 16.65
C PRO A 20 -20.45 9.12 15.68
N TYR A 21 -20.17 8.88 14.40
CA TYR A 21 -21.17 8.75 13.34
C TYR A 21 -21.41 7.29 12.96
N ARG A 22 -20.34 6.48 12.92
CA ARG A 22 -20.36 5.06 12.55
C ARG A 22 -19.27 4.28 13.27
N THR A 23 -19.61 3.13 13.84
CA THR A 23 -18.66 2.21 14.50
C THR A 23 -18.53 0.85 13.80
N ALA A 24 -19.41 0.58 12.83
CA ALA A 24 -19.40 -0.59 11.96
C ALA A 24 -20.10 -0.21 10.65
N GLY A 25 -20.08 -1.12 9.68
CA GLY A 25 -20.62 -0.92 8.34
C GLY A 25 -19.55 -1.10 7.28
N THR A 26 -19.73 -0.44 6.14
CA THR A 26 -18.82 -0.50 5.00
C THR A 26 -17.85 0.68 4.98
N PHE A 27 -16.57 0.41 4.74
CA PHE A 27 -15.51 1.42 4.67
C PHE A 27 -14.76 1.29 3.35
N CYS A 28 -14.66 2.36 2.56
CA CYS A 28 -13.96 2.38 1.28
C CYS A 28 -12.71 3.27 1.34
N ASP A 29 -11.55 2.70 1.02
CA ASP A 29 -10.25 3.38 0.89
C ASP A 29 -9.66 3.13 -0.50
N PRO A 30 -10.08 3.89 -1.52
CA PRO A 30 -9.64 3.69 -2.90
C PRO A 30 -8.17 4.10 -3.15
N PHE A 31 -7.48 4.67 -2.16
CA PHE A 31 -6.07 5.03 -2.19
C PHE A 31 -5.29 4.24 -1.11
N GLY A 32 -5.52 2.93 -1.07
CA GLY A 32 -5.18 2.10 0.08
C GLY A 32 -3.69 1.99 0.37
N GLY A 33 -2.82 2.14 -0.63
CA GLY A 33 -1.37 1.98 -0.46
C GLY A 33 -1.03 0.66 0.24
N THR A 34 -0.34 0.73 1.37
CA THR A 34 -0.01 -0.45 2.20
C THR A 34 -1.11 -0.86 3.19
N SER A 35 -2.35 -0.39 2.97
CA SER A 35 -3.55 -0.69 3.74
C SER A 35 -3.46 -0.32 5.22
N THR A 36 -2.73 0.73 5.60
CA THR A 36 -2.64 1.15 7.02
C THR A 36 -4.02 1.56 7.56
N VAL A 37 -4.78 2.35 6.79
CA VAL A 37 -6.10 2.84 7.22
C VAL A 37 -7.15 1.72 7.12
N GLY A 38 -7.28 1.09 5.96
CA GLY A 38 -8.18 -0.05 5.78
C GLY A 38 -7.98 -1.18 6.81
N ALA A 39 -6.73 -1.55 7.13
CA ALA A 39 -6.46 -2.57 8.15
C ALA A 39 -7.03 -2.17 9.52
N TYR A 40 -6.82 -0.93 9.91
CA TYR A 40 -7.31 -0.44 11.20
C TYR A 40 -8.84 -0.43 11.25
N PHE A 41 -9.52 0.01 10.19
CA PHE A 41 -10.99 -0.02 10.14
C PHE A 41 -11.55 -1.44 10.12
N LYS A 42 -10.89 -2.39 9.44
CA LYS A 42 -11.23 -3.82 9.50
C LYS A 42 -11.17 -4.34 10.93
N HIS A 43 -10.08 -4.02 11.64
CA HIS A 43 -9.91 -4.39 13.04
C HIS A 43 -11.00 -3.79 13.96
N LYS A 44 -11.50 -2.60 13.61
CA LYS A 44 -12.61 -1.94 14.33
C LYS A 44 -14.00 -2.47 13.97
N GLY A 45 -14.11 -3.45 13.08
CA GLY A 45 -15.37 -4.12 12.75
C GLY A 45 -16.02 -3.68 11.44
N PHE A 46 -15.35 -2.88 10.63
CA PHE A 46 -15.85 -2.50 9.30
C PHE A 46 -15.58 -3.60 8.27
N HIS A 47 -16.48 -3.71 7.30
CA HIS A 47 -16.24 -4.43 6.05
C HIS A 47 -15.51 -3.48 5.10
N VAL A 48 -14.25 -3.78 4.82
CA VAL A 48 -13.35 -2.85 4.12
C VAL A 48 -13.22 -3.19 2.64
N TYR A 49 -13.37 -2.15 1.82
CA TYR A 49 -13.11 -2.12 0.39
C TYR A 49 -11.92 -1.19 0.15
N THR A 50 -10.95 -1.61 -0.63
CA THR A 50 -9.79 -0.77 -0.89
C THR A 50 -9.28 -0.96 -2.31
N GLY A 51 -8.47 -0.03 -2.79
CA GLY A 51 -7.84 -0.14 -4.10
C GLY A 51 -6.48 0.53 -4.17
N ASP A 52 -5.74 0.19 -5.21
CA ASP A 52 -4.55 0.93 -5.65
C ASP A 52 -4.31 0.66 -7.12
N LEU A 53 -3.54 1.54 -7.76
CA LEU A 53 -3.09 1.35 -9.13
C LEU A 53 -1.83 0.46 -9.19
N LEU A 54 -1.05 0.40 -8.11
CA LEU A 54 0.21 -0.35 -8.05
C LEU A 54 -0.04 -1.77 -7.56
N LEU A 55 0.46 -2.75 -8.31
CA LEU A 55 0.26 -4.17 -8.04
C LEU A 55 0.84 -4.57 -6.68
N PHE A 56 2.02 -4.06 -6.31
CA PHE A 56 2.62 -4.41 -5.02
C PHE A 56 1.78 -3.90 -3.84
N ALA A 57 1.16 -2.73 -3.98
CA ALA A 57 0.30 -2.14 -2.95
C ALA A 57 -0.99 -2.96 -2.83
N HIS A 58 -1.61 -3.30 -3.97
CA HIS A 58 -2.74 -4.21 -4.02
C HIS A 58 -2.45 -5.57 -3.37
N TYR A 59 -1.28 -6.18 -3.61
CA TYR A 59 -0.90 -7.43 -2.94
C TYR A 59 -0.78 -7.30 -1.43
N ILE A 60 -0.24 -6.18 -0.92
CA ILE A 60 -0.20 -5.90 0.52
C ILE A 60 -1.63 -5.74 1.09
N GLN A 61 -2.54 -5.10 0.35
CA GLN A 61 -3.95 -4.98 0.74
C GLN A 61 -4.61 -6.36 0.83
N VAL A 62 -4.48 -7.19 -0.21
CA VAL A 62 -4.99 -8.57 -0.21
C VAL A 62 -4.45 -9.33 0.99
N ALA A 63 -3.14 -9.28 1.22
CA ALA A 63 -2.51 -10.05 2.28
C ALA A 63 -2.96 -9.65 3.69
N LYS A 64 -3.27 -8.36 3.91
CA LYS A 64 -3.75 -7.84 5.20
C LYS A 64 -5.26 -8.00 5.39
N LEU A 65 -6.04 -7.86 4.32
CA LEU A 65 -7.48 -7.66 4.41
C LEU A 65 -8.29 -8.87 3.98
N ALA A 66 -7.89 -9.62 2.96
CA ALA A 66 -8.66 -10.77 2.47
C ALA A 66 -8.66 -11.95 3.46
N PHE A 67 -7.69 -11.96 4.37
CA PHE A 67 -7.49 -13.03 5.34
C PHE A 67 -7.63 -12.53 6.77
N ASN A 68 -8.09 -13.40 7.68
CA ASN A 68 -8.03 -13.16 9.13
C ASN A 68 -6.85 -13.91 9.78
N GLU A 69 -6.33 -14.94 9.12
CA GLU A 69 -5.19 -15.76 9.51
C GLU A 69 -4.38 -16.10 8.26
N PRO A 70 -3.07 -16.40 8.35
CA PRO A 70 -2.28 -16.76 7.19
C PRO A 70 -2.94 -17.86 6.35
N PRO A 71 -2.90 -17.78 5.00
CA PRO A 71 -3.53 -18.78 4.13
C PRO A 71 -3.03 -20.19 4.43
N SER A 72 -3.86 -21.18 4.11
CA SER A 72 -3.53 -22.57 4.43
C SER A 72 -2.40 -23.14 3.56
N PHE A 73 -2.23 -22.68 2.32
CA PHE A 73 -1.24 -23.17 1.34
C PHE A 73 -1.30 -24.69 1.13
N ASN A 74 -2.51 -25.28 1.10
CA ASN A 74 -2.69 -26.74 1.15
C ASN A 74 -1.92 -27.51 0.06
N ALA A 75 -1.94 -27.04 -1.19
CA ALA A 75 -1.26 -27.72 -2.29
C ALA A 75 0.28 -27.64 -2.19
N VAL A 76 0.83 -26.47 -1.83
CA VAL A 76 2.28 -26.33 -1.56
C VAL A 76 2.70 -27.18 -0.37
N LYS A 77 1.96 -27.12 0.76
CA LYS A 77 2.27 -27.92 1.94
C LYS A 77 2.30 -29.40 1.65
N THR A 78 1.33 -29.89 0.88
CA THR A 78 1.28 -31.30 0.47
C THR A 78 2.48 -31.65 -0.41
N THR A 79 2.82 -30.79 -1.38
CA THR A 79 3.94 -31.00 -2.31
C THR A 79 5.30 -31.00 -1.59
N LEU A 80 5.45 -30.20 -0.55
CA LEU A 80 6.70 -30.03 0.19
C LEU A 80 6.73 -30.82 1.51
N SER A 81 5.71 -31.61 1.81
CA SER A 81 5.55 -32.35 3.08
C SER A 81 5.66 -31.45 4.32
N ILE A 82 5.08 -30.25 4.25
CA ILE A 82 5.05 -29.28 5.35
C ILE A 82 3.79 -29.50 6.20
N THR A 83 3.96 -29.57 7.53
CA THR A 83 2.89 -29.90 8.47
C THR A 83 1.93 -28.75 8.82
N ASP A 84 2.42 -27.51 8.79
CA ASP A 84 1.61 -26.31 9.10
C ASP A 84 2.02 -25.11 8.23
N ALA A 85 1.21 -24.04 8.24
CA ALA A 85 1.48 -22.87 7.40
C ALA A 85 2.81 -22.17 7.73
N MET A 86 3.28 -22.23 8.98
CA MET A 86 4.54 -21.59 9.43
C MET A 86 5.78 -22.38 9.01
N GLY A 87 5.62 -23.61 8.56
CA GLY A 87 6.68 -24.35 7.90
C GLY A 87 7.07 -23.78 6.53
N LEU A 88 6.20 -23.01 5.86
CA LEU A 88 6.53 -22.42 4.55
C LEU A 88 7.56 -21.28 4.64
N PRO A 89 7.47 -20.30 5.57
CA PRO A 89 8.56 -19.38 5.84
C PRO A 89 9.86 -20.08 6.20
N THR A 90 9.79 -21.16 6.99
CA THR A 90 10.96 -21.96 7.37
C THR A 90 11.63 -22.56 6.13
N TYR A 91 10.84 -23.17 5.24
CA TYR A 91 11.32 -23.69 3.96
C TYR A 91 11.96 -22.60 3.10
N LEU A 92 11.28 -21.46 2.91
CA LEU A 92 11.78 -20.35 2.09
C LEU A 92 13.07 -19.73 2.65
N ASN A 93 13.31 -19.79 3.96
CA ASN A 93 14.58 -19.34 4.55
C ASN A 93 15.72 -20.36 4.44
N GLN A 94 15.46 -21.57 3.94
CA GLN A 94 16.43 -22.66 3.84
C GLN A 94 16.78 -23.03 2.39
N ILE A 95 16.05 -22.50 1.41
CA ILE A 95 16.37 -22.74 0.00
C ILE A 95 17.78 -22.20 -0.33
N PRO A 96 18.51 -22.85 -1.25
CA PRO A 96 19.82 -22.37 -1.66
C PRO A 96 19.76 -20.97 -2.27
N ASP A 97 20.74 -20.15 -1.91
CA ASP A 97 20.96 -18.83 -2.49
C ASP A 97 21.13 -18.95 -4.02
N VAL A 98 20.54 -18.02 -4.77
CA VAL A 98 20.68 -17.93 -6.24
C VAL A 98 21.22 -16.56 -6.64
N SER A 99 21.78 -16.46 -7.83
CA SER A 99 22.26 -15.19 -8.37
C SER A 99 21.77 -15.00 -9.80
N GLY A 100 20.99 -13.94 -10.02
CA GLY A 100 20.46 -13.60 -11.33
C GLY A 100 20.21 -12.10 -11.46
N TRP A 101 19.06 -11.76 -12.05
CA TRP A 101 18.67 -10.38 -12.37
C TRP A 101 18.66 -9.46 -11.14
N PHE A 102 18.16 -9.96 -10.00
CA PHE A 102 18.01 -9.15 -8.81
C PHE A 102 19.38 -8.84 -8.17
N VAL A 103 20.21 -9.87 -7.99
CA VAL A 103 21.57 -9.73 -7.46
C VAL A 103 22.41 -8.77 -8.32
N GLU A 104 22.40 -8.95 -9.63
CA GLU A 104 23.17 -8.10 -10.56
C GLU A 104 22.73 -6.63 -10.46
N ASN A 105 21.42 -6.36 -10.51
CA ASN A 105 20.93 -4.99 -10.62
C ASN A 105 20.82 -4.24 -9.29
N PHE A 106 20.58 -4.94 -8.18
CA PHE A 106 20.25 -4.33 -6.87
C PHE A 106 21.20 -4.71 -5.73
N ALA A 107 22.27 -5.47 -6.00
CA ALA A 107 23.40 -5.62 -5.08
C ALA A 107 24.76 -5.31 -5.74
N VAL A 108 25.07 -5.90 -6.89
CA VAL A 108 26.37 -5.71 -7.57
C VAL A 108 26.50 -4.29 -8.13
N ARG A 109 25.58 -3.91 -9.03
CA ARG A 109 25.62 -2.60 -9.68
C ARG A 109 25.16 -1.47 -8.76
N ARG A 110 24.33 -1.79 -7.77
CA ARG A 110 23.67 -0.81 -6.89
C ARG A 110 23.56 -1.39 -5.50
N GLN A 111 23.92 -0.62 -4.47
CA GLN A 111 23.97 -1.11 -3.11
C GLN A 111 22.60 -1.01 -2.42
N TYR A 112 21.51 -1.47 -3.05
CA TYR A 112 20.20 -1.57 -2.38
C TYR A 112 20.20 -2.68 -1.33
N PHE A 113 20.92 -3.77 -1.60
CA PHE A 113 21.05 -4.92 -0.73
C PHE A 113 22.49 -5.40 -0.67
N THR A 114 22.86 -6.12 0.39
CA THR A 114 24.11 -6.89 0.40
C THR A 114 23.98 -8.07 -0.57
N LEU A 115 25.11 -8.61 -1.06
CA LEU A 115 25.09 -9.77 -1.96
C LEU A 115 24.34 -10.96 -1.35
N ALA A 116 24.63 -11.28 -0.08
CA ALA A 116 23.97 -12.37 0.63
C ALA A 116 22.45 -12.15 0.77
N ASN A 117 22.01 -10.93 1.11
CA ASN A 117 20.58 -10.64 1.20
C ASN A 117 19.90 -10.71 -0.17
N ALA A 118 20.53 -10.16 -1.21
CA ALA A 118 19.97 -10.18 -2.55
C ALA A 118 19.83 -11.59 -3.10
N ALA A 119 20.80 -12.47 -2.86
CA ALA A 119 20.77 -13.84 -3.34
C ALA A 119 19.62 -14.65 -2.71
N ARG A 120 19.34 -14.41 -1.42
CA ARG A 120 18.21 -15.04 -0.72
C ARG A 120 16.86 -14.47 -1.13
N ILE A 121 16.78 -13.15 -1.30
CA ILE A 121 15.56 -12.49 -1.80
C ILE A 121 15.23 -13.05 -3.19
N GLU A 122 16.22 -13.16 -4.07
CA GLU A 122 16.04 -13.70 -5.42
C GLU A 122 15.61 -15.17 -5.39
N ALA A 123 16.20 -15.99 -4.50
CA ALA A 123 15.80 -17.39 -4.35
C ALA A 123 14.33 -17.51 -3.91
N CYS A 124 13.93 -16.73 -2.90
CA CYS A 124 12.53 -16.73 -2.43
C CYS A 124 11.59 -16.29 -3.54
N TRP A 125 11.96 -15.24 -4.28
CA TRP A 125 11.16 -14.70 -5.37
C TRP A 125 10.92 -15.72 -6.47
N GLN A 126 11.99 -16.36 -6.97
CA GLN A 126 11.90 -17.40 -8.00
C GLN A 126 11.10 -18.61 -7.50
N GLN A 127 11.26 -18.99 -6.23
CA GLN A 127 10.52 -20.11 -5.66
C GLN A 127 9.00 -19.83 -5.57
N ILE A 128 8.61 -18.60 -5.21
CA ILE A 128 7.20 -18.20 -5.16
C ILE A 128 6.58 -18.16 -6.56
N ILE A 129 7.30 -17.64 -7.56
CA ILE A 129 6.89 -17.67 -8.97
C ILE A 129 6.68 -19.13 -9.43
N SER A 130 7.63 -20.01 -9.13
CA SER A 130 7.53 -21.43 -9.50
C SER A 130 6.30 -22.11 -8.89
N PHE A 131 5.90 -21.76 -7.67
CA PHE A 131 4.65 -22.28 -7.09
C PHE A 131 3.43 -21.86 -7.91
N GLN A 132 3.38 -20.60 -8.36
CA GLN A 132 2.29 -20.09 -9.19
C GLN A 132 2.25 -20.76 -10.56
N GLU A 133 3.40 -20.85 -11.25
CA GLU A 133 3.51 -21.48 -12.58
C GLU A 133 3.10 -22.95 -12.57
N ARG A 134 3.35 -23.64 -11.45
CA ARG A 134 2.95 -25.03 -11.24
C ARG A 134 1.50 -25.19 -10.74
N GLY A 135 0.75 -24.10 -10.56
CA GLY A 135 -0.62 -24.13 -10.07
C GLY A 135 -0.77 -24.59 -8.61
N LEU A 136 0.29 -24.43 -7.79
CA LEU A 136 0.28 -24.88 -6.38
C LEU A 136 -0.30 -23.84 -5.42
N ILE A 137 -0.50 -22.61 -5.88
CA ILE A 137 -1.07 -21.52 -5.09
C ILE A 137 -2.11 -20.76 -5.90
N THR A 138 -3.15 -20.31 -5.22
CA THR A 138 -4.15 -19.40 -5.78
C THR A 138 -3.58 -17.99 -5.96
N PHE A 139 -4.33 -17.12 -6.65
CA PHE A 139 -3.96 -15.70 -6.75
C PHE A 139 -3.78 -15.02 -5.39
N GLN A 140 -4.70 -15.25 -4.44
CA GLN A 140 -4.62 -14.59 -3.13
C GLN A 140 -3.44 -15.12 -2.30
N GLU A 141 -3.14 -16.42 -2.40
CA GLU A 141 -1.95 -17.03 -1.79
C GLU A 141 -0.65 -16.49 -2.42
N TYR A 142 -0.61 -16.31 -3.74
CA TYR A 142 0.51 -15.67 -4.42
C TYR A 142 0.69 -14.22 -3.97
N ALA A 143 -0.37 -13.41 -3.99
CA ALA A 143 -0.35 -12.04 -3.51
C ALA A 143 0.15 -11.96 -2.05
N PHE A 144 -0.28 -12.88 -1.18
CA PHE A 144 0.17 -12.98 0.20
C PHE A 144 1.68 -13.25 0.32
N LEU A 145 2.21 -14.22 -0.42
CA LEU A 145 3.64 -14.56 -0.41
C LEU A 145 4.50 -13.43 -0.99
N MET A 146 4.04 -12.79 -2.07
CA MET A 146 4.72 -11.66 -2.69
C MET A 146 4.73 -10.43 -1.78
N ALA A 147 3.61 -10.11 -1.13
CA ALA A 147 3.55 -9.05 -0.12
C ALA A 147 4.50 -9.32 1.05
N SER A 148 4.53 -10.57 1.54
CA SER A 148 5.45 -11.02 2.60
C SER A 148 6.92 -10.87 2.21
N LEU A 149 7.28 -11.26 0.97
CA LEU A 149 8.62 -11.07 0.41
C LEU A 149 9.00 -9.59 0.36
N ILE A 150 8.11 -8.76 -0.18
CA ILE A 150 8.33 -7.32 -0.39
C ILE A 150 8.51 -6.60 0.95
N GLU A 151 7.69 -6.95 1.95
CA GLU A 151 7.83 -6.41 3.29
C GLU A 151 9.12 -6.86 3.97
N SER A 152 9.47 -8.15 3.85
CA SER A 152 10.70 -8.72 4.39
C SER A 152 11.95 -8.10 3.76
N MET A 153 11.96 -7.88 2.44
CA MET A 153 13.10 -7.24 1.78
C MET A 153 13.25 -5.77 2.19
N ASP A 154 12.15 -5.00 2.36
CA ASP A 154 12.28 -3.60 2.78
C ASP A 154 12.91 -3.47 4.18
N ARG A 155 12.84 -4.52 5.02
CA ARG A 155 13.50 -4.55 6.34
C ARG A 155 15.03 -4.63 6.25
N VAL A 156 15.59 -5.00 5.11
CA VAL A 156 17.05 -5.02 4.85
C VAL A 156 17.45 -4.14 3.66
N ALA A 157 16.53 -3.30 3.15
CA ALA A 157 16.81 -2.39 2.06
C ALA A 157 17.65 -1.18 2.51
N ASN A 158 18.73 -0.91 1.79
CA ASN A 158 19.67 0.17 2.02
C ASN A 158 19.21 1.50 1.39
N THR A 159 18.03 1.95 1.79
CA THR A 159 17.39 3.16 1.25
C THR A 159 17.02 4.15 2.34
N ALA A 160 16.84 5.42 1.97
CA ALA A 160 16.32 6.46 2.86
C ALA A 160 14.78 6.51 2.94
N GLY A 161 14.08 5.50 2.41
CA GLY A 161 12.62 5.39 2.52
C GLY A 161 11.91 4.89 1.26
N THR A 162 12.55 5.04 0.09
CA THR A 162 12.01 4.60 -1.20
C THR A 162 13.09 3.95 -2.06
N TYR A 163 12.71 3.32 -3.17
CA TYR A 163 13.63 2.70 -4.10
C TYR A 163 14.17 3.67 -5.16
N TYR A 164 13.83 4.96 -5.07
CA TYR A 164 14.38 5.99 -5.97
C TYR A 164 15.88 6.27 -5.74
N ALA A 165 16.42 5.91 -4.58
CA ALA A 165 17.86 6.01 -4.30
C ALA A 165 18.30 5.02 -3.22
N TYR A 166 19.57 4.60 -3.30
CA TYR A 166 20.25 3.79 -2.28
C TYR A 166 21.36 4.60 -1.58
N LEU A 167 21.71 4.19 -0.36
CA LEU A 167 22.80 4.80 0.40
C LEU A 167 24.17 4.30 -0.09
N LYS A 168 25.17 5.18 -0.14
CA LYS A 168 26.56 4.81 -0.54
C LYS A 168 27.26 3.86 0.45
N LYS A 169 26.74 3.75 1.66
CA LYS A 169 27.23 2.85 2.71
C LYS A 169 26.02 2.08 3.24
N PHE A 170 26.22 0.80 3.54
CA PHE A 170 25.17 -0.01 4.15
C PHE A 170 24.81 0.55 5.52
N SER A 171 23.53 0.87 5.70
CA SER A 171 22.98 1.18 7.01
C SER A 171 23.00 -0.06 7.92
N ILE A 172 22.96 0.14 9.24
CA ILE A 172 22.86 -0.96 10.22
C ILE A 172 21.71 -1.90 9.87
N LYS A 173 20.57 -1.34 9.43
CA LYS A 173 19.39 -2.08 9.00
C LYS A 173 19.70 -2.98 7.79
N ALA A 174 20.37 -2.45 6.78
CA ALA A 174 20.70 -3.19 5.56
C ALA A 174 21.77 -4.27 5.75
N SER A 175 22.61 -4.13 6.77
CA SER A 175 23.61 -5.14 7.15
C SER A 175 23.04 -6.32 7.94
N ARG A 176 21.77 -6.26 8.35
CA ARG A 176 21.09 -7.41 8.97
C ARG A 176 20.85 -8.50 7.93
N GLU A 177 20.79 -9.73 8.40
CA GLU A 177 20.45 -10.88 7.57
C GLU A 177 18.98 -10.79 7.12
N PHE A 178 18.73 -11.00 5.82
CA PHE A 178 17.39 -11.20 5.31
C PHE A 178 16.76 -12.45 5.91
N ARG A 179 15.52 -12.32 6.38
CA ARG A 179 14.65 -13.42 6.76
C ARG A 179 13.29 -13.22 6.12
N PHE A 180 12.79 -14.25 5.43
CA PHE A 180 11.44 -14.26 4.92
C PHE A 180 10.48 -14.47 6.09
N GLU A 181 9.57 -13.53 6.29
CA GLU A 181 8.52 -13.61 7.29
C GLU A 181 7.17 -13.31 6.63
N PHE A 182 6.12 -13.98 7.10
CA PHE A 182 4.77 -13.62 6.69
C PHE A 182 4.40 -12.23 7.14
N ILE A 183 3.70 -11.52 6.27
CA ILE A 183 2.86 -10.41 6.70
C ILE A 183 1.71 -10.98 7.53
N MET A 184 1.41 -10.36 8.66
CA MET A 184 0.30 -10.81 9.49
C MET A 184 -1.00 -10.20 8.97
N PRO A 185 -2.00 -11.02 8.59
CA PRO A 185 -3.33 -10.53 8.33
C PRO A 185 -3.92 -9.82 9.54
N VAL A 186 -4.86 -8.93 9.28
CA VAL A 186 -5.57 -8.23 10.34
C VAL A 186 -6.88 -8.94 10.58
N ASN A 187 -7.09 -9.44 11.79
CA ASN A 187 -8.35 -10.06 12.17
C ASN A 187 -9.47 -9.00 12.26
N GLY A 188 -10.65 -9.34 11.74
CA GLY A 188 -11.86 -8.53 11.78
C GLY A 188 -13.11 -9.37 11.50
N ALA A 189 -14.28 -8.77 11.64
CA ALA A 189 -15.57 -9.46 11.48
C ALA A 189 -15.81 -9.95 10.04
N PHE A 190 -15.23 -9.26 9.05
CA PHE A 190 -15.39 -9.55 7.63
C PHE A 190 -14.02 -9.66 6.96
N ALA A 191 -13.89 -10.50 5.94
CA ALA A 191 -12.80 -10.38 4.99
C ALA A 191 -12.96 -9.07 4.21
N GLY A 192 -11.86 -8.38 3.91
CA GLY A 192 -11.90 -7.19 3.06
C GLY A 192 -11.72 -7.54 1.59
N GLU A 193 -12.22 -6.65 0.74
CA GLU A 193 -12.06 -6.71 -0.72
C GLU A 193 -11.03 -5.67 -1.15
N SER A 194 -10.17 -6.04 -2.11
CA SER A 194 -9.12 -5.17 -2.62
C SER A 194 -9.12 -5.23 -4.14
N ASP A 195 -9.07 -4.07 -4.79
CA ASP A 195 -9.08 -3.94 -6.24
C ASP A 195 -7.77 -3.37 -6.77
N LEU A 196 -7.28 -3.92 -7.87
CA LEU A 196 -6.23 -3.28 -8.68
C LEU A 196 -6.91 -2.42 -9.73
N GLY A 197 -6.96 -1.10 -9.54
CA GLY A 197 -7.68 -0.24 -10.44
C GLY A 197 -7.84 1.20 -9.98
N ASP A 198 -8.56 1.97 -10.78
CA ASP A 198 -8.80 3.38 -10.53
C ASP A 198 -9.77 3.61 -9.36
N ALA A 199 -9.50 4.68 -8.60
CA ALA A 199 -10.28 5.07 -7.45
C ALA A 199 -11.75 5.39 -7.80
N LEU A 200 -12.00 6.06 -8.94
CA LEU A 200 -13.34 6.43 -9.42
C LEU A 200 -14.18 5.20 -9.75
N GLU A 201 -13.55 4.16 -10.29
CA GLU A 201 -14.23 2.91 -10.59
C GLU A 201 -14.63 2.16 -9.32
N LEU A 202 -13.79 2.17 -8.28
CA LEU A 202 -14.10 1.50 -7.00
C LEU A 202 -15.27 2.16 -6.25
N ILE A 203 -15.26 3.48 -6.15
CA ILE A 203 -16.27 4.23 -5.39
C ILE A 203 -17.68 4.15 -6.02
N LYS A 204 -17.79 3.90 -7.33
CA LYS A 204 -19.08 3.84 -8.05
C LYS A 204 -19.76 2.47 -7.97
N ARG A 205 -19.09 1.45 -7.43
CA ARG A 205 -19.60 0.05 -7.48
C ARG A 205 -20.77 -0.22 -6.55
N ARG A 206 -20.85 0.48 -5.41
CA ARG A 206 -21.83 0.21 -4.35
C ARG A 206 -21.95 1.41 -3.41
N HIS A 207 -22.96 1.34 -2.54
CA HIS A 207 -23.09 2.25 -1.42
C HIS A 207 -22.04 1.96 -0.33
N TYR A 208 -21.48 3.02 0.27
CA TYR A 208 -20.52 2.93 1.36
C TYR A 208 -20.94 3.78 2.57
N ASP A 209 -20.88 3.23 3.79
CA ASP A 209 -21.15 4.02 4.99
C ASP A 209 -20.08 5.10 5.20
N VAL A 210 -18.82 4.77 4.90
CA VAL A 210 -17.70 5.68 5.02
C VAL A 210 -16.78 5.54 3.81
N ILE A 211 -16.50 6.66 3.15
CA ILE A 211 -15.42 6.76 2.14
C ILE A 211 -14.27 7.56 2.74
N TYR A 212 -13.04 7.05 2.64
CA TYR A 212 -11.82 7.74 3.03
C TYR A 212 -10.95 7.99 1.80
N LEU A 213 -10.82 9.25 1.40
CA LEU A 213 -10.00 9.70 0.29
C LEU A 213 -8.70 10.31 0.80
N ASP A 214 -7.57 9.72 0.41
CA ASP A 214 -6.21 10.22 0.66
C ASP A 214 -5.41 10.24 -0.66
N PRO A 215 -5.85 11.04 -1.65
CA PRO A 215 -5.21 11.04 -2.96
C PRO A 215 -3.79 11.60 -2.90
N PRO A 216 -2.95 11.30 -3.92
CA PRO A 216 -1.67 11.96 -4.09
C PRO A 216 -1.82 13.50 -4.07
N TYR A 217 -1.01 14.16 -3.25
CA TYR A 217 -1.04 15.62 -3.10
C TYR A 217 0.17 16.32 -3.72
N ASN A 218 1.01 15.60 -4.46
CA ASN A 218 2.18 16.13 -5.15
C ASN A 218 2.39 15.41 -6.49
N ASP A 219 3.26 15.95 -7.33
CA ASP A 219 3.60 15.46 -8.66
C ASP A 219 4.46 14.19 -8.68
N ARG A 220 4.75 13.60 -7.51
CA ARG A 220 5.56 12.38 -7.45
C ARG A 220 4.75 11.22 -8.00
N ARG A 221 5.29 10.63 -9.05
CA ARG A 221 4.75 9.39 -9.60
C ARG A 221 5.24 8.22 -8.76
N TYR A 222 4.35 7.63 -7.97
CA TYR A 222 4.69 6.59 -6.99
C TYR A 222 5.34 5.37 -7.65
N HIS A 223 4.97 5.03 -8.88
CA HIS A 223 5.61 3.95 -9.64
C HIS A 223 7.13 4.13 -9.76
N GLY A 224 7.63 5.36 -9.92
CA GLY A 224 9.06 5.64 -9.99
C GLY A 224 9.78 5.50 -8.65
N TYR A 225 9.07 5.68 -7.52
CA TYR A 225 9.63 5.51 -6.18
C TYR A 225 9.59 4.06 -5.68
N TYR A 226 8.67 3.26 -6.22
CA TYR A 226 8.42 1.87 -5.84
C TYR A 226 8.60 0.90 -7.02
N HIS A 227 9.41 1.29 -8.01
CA HIS A 227 9.67 0.52 -9.23
C HIS A 227 10.17 -0.90 -8.96
N LEU A 228 11.00 -1.10 -7.93
CA LEU A 228 11.51 -2.43 -7.57
C LEU A 228 10.45 -3.31 -6.91
N PRO A 229 9.75 -2.89 -5.83
CA PRO A 229 8.59 -3.63 -5.30
C PRO A 229 7.56 -4.01 -6.37
N GLU A 230 7.29 -3.10 -7.30
CA GLU A 230 6.35 -3.33 -8.40
C GLU A 230 6.88 -4.36 -9.41
N ALA A 231 8.16 -4.31 -9.78
CA ALA A 231 8.78 -5.33 -10.63
C ALA A 231 8.78 -6.72 -9.97
N ILE A 232 9.06 -6.78 -8.67
CA ILE A 232 8.97 -8.01 -7.87
C ILE A 232 7.54 -8.55 -7.91
N ALA A 233 6.55 -7.73 -7.53
CA ALA A 233 5.13 -8.13 -7.52
C ALA A 233 4.65 -8.67 -8.88
N ARG A 234 5.12 -8.10 -9.99
CA ARG A 234 4.80 -8.56 -11.35
C ARG A 234 5.46 -9.88 -11.74
N GLY A 235 6.48 -10.32 -11.00
CA GLY A 235 7.22 -11.55 -11.31
C GLY A 235 8.07 -11.44 -12.59
N ILE A 236 8.52 -10.25 -12.96
CA ILE A 236 9.26 -9.99 -14.22
C ILE A 236 10.69 -9.49 -13.98
N THR A 237 11.55 -9.63 -14.98
CA THR A 237 12.95 -9.16 -15.00
C THR A 237 13.14 -8.02 -16.03
N PRO A 238 12.60 -6.81 -15.76
CA PRO A 238 12.60 -5.71 -16.73
C PRO A 238 14.00 -5.15 -16.99
N GLN A 239 14.10 -4.35 -18.04
CA GLN A 239 15.28 -3.51 -18.28
C GLN A 239 15.44 -2.48 -17.18
N VAL A 240 16.68 -2.26 -16.74
CA VAL A 240 17.02 -1.41 -15.59
C VAL A 240 17.97 -0.31 -16.01
N THR A 241 17.58 0.96 -15.84
CA THR A 241 18.37 2.11 -16.34
C THR A 241 18.65 3.17 -15.28
N GLY A 242 19.61 4.04 -15.59
CA GLY A 242 19.97 5.16 -14.73
C GLY A 242 20.69 4.74 -13.44
N LYS A 243 21.04 5.76 -12.65
CA LYS A 243 21.81 5.60 -11.40
C LYS A 243 21.02 4.82 -10.34
N ALA A 244 19.73 5.14 -10.20
CA ALA A 244 18.83 4.43 -9.28
C ALA A 244 18.46 3.02 -9.78
N GLY A 245 18.64 2.72 -11.06
CA GLY A 245 18.19 1.44 -11.62
C GLY A 245 16.69 1.34 -11.64
N VAL A 246 16.05 2.34 -12.24
CA VAL A 246 14.60 2.31 -12.43
C VAL A 246 14.26 1.17 -13.38
N CYS A 247 13.41 0.27 -12.91
CA CYS A 247 12.81 -0.79 -13.70
C CYS A 247 11.80 -0.20 -14.68
N HIS A 248 11.94 -0.51 -15.97
CA HIS A 248 11.00 -0.09 -17.00
C HIS A 248 10.05 -1.22 -17.36
N PHE A 249 8.77 -0.93 -17.23
CA PHE A 249 7.66 -1.75 -17.69
C PHE A 249 6.56 -0.78 -18.11
N ASP A 250 5.72 -1.19 -19.05
CA ASP A 250 4.68 -0.34 -19.64
C ASP A 250 3.64 0.02 -18.58
N LEU A 251 3.94 1.08 -17.84
CA LEU A 251 3.05 1.72 -16.88
C LEU A 251 2.50 2.97 -17.54
N ASP A 252 1.69 2.79 -18.57
CA ASP A 252 0.61 3.75 -18.79
C ASP A 252 -0.44 3.49 -17.70
N ILE A 253 -0.09 3.87 -16.47
CA ILE A 253 -1.04 4.02 -15.38
C ILE A 253 -1.36 5.51 -15.32
N PRO A 254 -2.29 6.01 -16.15
CA PRO A 254 -2.81 7.35 -15.98
C PRO A 254 -3.52 7.43 -14.63
N SER A 255 -3.31 8.53 -13.91
CA SER A 255 -4.17 8.89 -12.78
C SER A 255 -4.47 10.37 -12.89
N ASP A 256 -5.76 10.68 -12.86
CA ASP A 256 -6.23 12.07 -12.91
C ASP A 256 -5.83 12.84 -11.65
N PHE A 257 -5.43 12.16 -10.58
CA PHE A 257 -4.94 12.78 -9.33
C PHE A 257 -3.49 13.29 -9.40
N TYR A 258 -2.79 13.18 -10.53
CA TYR A 258 -1.44 13.75 -10.70
C TYR A 258 -1.41 15.20 -11.19
N GLY A 259 -2.52 15.73 -11.71
CA GLY A 259 -2.65 17.12 -12.15
C GLY A 259 -3.61 17.89 -11.26
N ALA A 260 -3.29 19.14 -10.91
CA ALA A 260 -4.15 19.93 -10.01
C ALA A 260 -5.58 20.11 -10.57
N SER A 261 -5.71 20.35 -11.87
CA SER A 261 -7.01 20.53 -12.54
C SER A 261 -7.79 19.22 -12.65
N SER A 262 -7.13 18.15 -13.09
CA SER A 262 -7.75 16.82 -13.23
C SER A 262 -8.12 16.21 -11.88
N ALA A 263 -7.31 16.45 -10.83
CA ALA A 263 -7.58 15.99 -9.47
C ALA A 263 -8.81 16.69 -8.88
N LEU A 264 -8.97 17.99 -9.13
CA LEU A 264 -10.15 18.74 -8.71
C LEU A 264 -11.41 18.24 -9.42
N LEU A 265 -11.35 18.07 -10.75
CA LEU A 265 -12.47 17.52 -11.52
C LEU A 265 -12.83 16.10 -11.07
N SER A 266 -11.83 15.28 -10.77
CA SER A 266 -12.06 13.93 -10.24
C SER A 266 -12.75 14.01 -8.89
N LEU A 267 -12.28 14.85 -7.97
CA LEU A 267 -12.92 15.04 -6.66
C LEU A 267 -14.39 15.50 -6.80
N GLU A 268 -14.68 16.44 -7.69
CA GLU A 268 -16.05 16.88 -7.99
C GLU A 268 -16.90 15.71 -8.54
N ASP A 269 -16.34 14.87 -9.41
CA ASP A 269 -17.01 13.65 -9.92
C ASP A 269 -17.31 12.64 -8.79
N ILE A 270 -16.39 12.45 -7.85
CA ILE A 270 -16.61 11.60 -6.67
C ILE A 270 -17.79 12.13 -5.85
N LEU A 271 -17.75 13.41 -5.48
CA LEU A 271 -18.75 14.02 -4.62
C LEU A 271 -20.14 14.10 -5.28
N ALA A 272 -20.21 14.10 -6.61
CA ALA A 272 -21.46 14.12 -7.35
C ALA A 272 -22.09 12.72 -7.53
N HIS A 273 -21.27 11.66 -7.67
CA HIS A 273 -21.74 10.36 -8.14
C HIS A 273 -21.54 9.20 -7.16
N ALA A 274 -20.68 9.33 -6.14
CA ALA A 274 -20.50 8.27 -5.15
C ALA A 274 -21.72 8.19 -4.22
N ASP A 275 -22.15 6.96 -3.90
CA ASP A 275 -23.22 6.71 -2.93
C ASP A 275 -22.60 6.46 -1.54
N TYR A 276 -22.69 7.44 -0.65
CA TYR A 276 -22.10 7.35 0.69
C TYR A 276 -22.89 8.07 1.79
N ASN A 277 -22.65 7.72 3.06
CA ASN A 277 -23.17 8.46 4.23
C ASN A 277 -22.18 9.54 4.69
N LEU A 278 -20.90 9.18 4.88
CA LEU A 278 -19.83 10.08 5.30
C LEU A 278 -18.61 9.94 4.39
N LEU A 279 -18.09 11.05 3.87
CA LEU A 279 -16.84 11.10 3.12
C LEU A 279 -15.79 11.89 3.90
N LEU A 280 -14.61 11.30 4.03
CA LEU A 280 -13.43 11.90 4.63
C LEU A 280 -12.45 12.23 3.53
N PHE A 281 -12.11 13.51 3.35
CA PHE A 281 -11.06 13.93 2.43
C PHE A 281 -9.84 14.38 3.23
N HIS A 282 -8.80 13.55 3.23
CA HIS A 282 -7.55 13.79 3.94
C HIS A 282 -6.52 14.38 2.98
N TYR A 283 -6.10 15.62 3.21
CA TYR A 283 -5.24 16.33 2.26
C TYR A 283 -4.20 17.23 2.92
N CYS A 284 -3.12 17.51 2.20
CA CYS A 284 -2.08 18.43 2.64
C CYS A 284 -2.47 19.88 2.29
N PRO A 285 -2.35 20.86 3.21
CA PRO A 285 -2.64 22.27 2.91
C PRO A 285 -1.88 22.83 1.70
N ASN A 286 -0.66 22.34 1.47
CA ASN A 286 0.21 22.74 0.35
C ASN A 286 0.20 21.73 -0.80
N GLY A 287 -0.88 20.97 -0.95
CA GLY A 287 -1.03 19.99 -2.03
C GLY A 287 -1.31 20.62 -3.40
N LEU A 288 -1.45 19.77 -4.42
CA LEU A 288 -1.77 20.17 -5.80
C LEU A 288 -3.04 21.04 -5.92
N ILE A 289 -4.15 20.59 -5.32
CA ILE A 289 -5.38 21.38 -5.24
C ILE A 289 -5.22 22.45 -4.13
N PRO A 290 -5.31 23.75 -4.46
CA PRO A 290 -5.26 24.80 -3.45
C PRO A 290 -6.41 24.68 -2.46
N GLN A 291 -6.13 24.93 -1.18
CA GLN A 291 -7.13 24.83 -0.12
C GLN A 291 -8.37 25.72 -0.39
N SER A 292 -8.20 26.91 -0.96
CA SER A 292 -9.32 27.79 -1.31
C SER A 292 -10.28 27.17 -2.33
N LYS A 293 -9.79 26.32 -3.24
CA LYS A 293 -10.63 25.58 -4.17
C LYS A 293 -11.36 24.43 -3.49
N LEU A 294 -10.69 23.70 -2.59
CA LEU A 294 -11.32 22.66 -1.78
C LEU A 294 -12.44 23.24 -0.92
N ASP A 295 -12.17 24.35 -0.22
CA ASP A 295 -13.15 25.03 0.62
C ASP A 295 -14.36 25.48 -0.23
N ALA A 296 -14.16 25.98 -1.45
CA ALA A 296 -15.25 26.36 -2.37
C ALA A 296 -16.08 25.17 -2.89
N VAL A 297 -15.46 24.01 -3.11
CA VAL A 297 -16.18 22.78 -3.48
C VAL A 297 -17.00 22.27 -2.30
N PHE A 298 -16.40 22.14 -1.12
CA PHE A 298 -17.08 21.56 0.03
C PHE A 298 -18.15 22.47 0.65
N GLN A 299 -18.05 23.80 0.49
CA GLN A 299 -19.11 24.75 0.89
C GLN A 299 -20.45 24.51 0.18
N GLN A 300 -20.47 23.79 -0.93
CA GLN A 300 -21.70 23.44 -1.65
C GLN A 300 -22.48 22.30 -0.96
N TYR A 301 -21.86 21.61 -0.01
CA TYR A 301 -22.44 20.49 0.73
C TYR A 301 -22.89 20.96 2.12
N ALA A 302 -24.10 20.58 2.51
CA ALA A 302 -24.84 21.16 3.64
C ALA A 302 -24.15 21.00 5.00
N SER A 303 -23.38 19.93 5.22
CA SER A 303 -22.61 19.71 6.43
C SER A 303 -21.18 19.27 6.11
N THR A 304 -20.26 20.24 6.23
CA THR A 304 -18.81 20.02 6.15
C THR A 304 -18.14 20.43 7.46
N THR A 305 -17.40 19.52 8.07
CA THR A 305 -16.52 19.81 9.22
C THR A 305 -15.06 19.68 8.81
N ARG A 306 -14.20 20.59 9.26
CA ARG A 306 -12.75 20.52 9.03
C ARG A 306 -12.02 20.27 10.34
N ILE A 307 -11.10 19.31 10.34
CA ILE A 307 -10.26 18.93 11.48
C ILE A 307 -8.79 19.04 11.07
N ASP A 308 -7.97 19.65 11.91
CA ASP A 308 -6.51 19.66 11.77
C ASP A 308 -5.92 18.41 12.42
N ILE A 309 -5.38 17.51 11.61
CA ILE A 309 -4.72 16.29 12.08
C ILE A 309 -3.22 16.56 12.24
N GLN A 310 -2.72 16.34 13.44
CA GLN A 310 -1.29 16.48 13.73
C GLN A 310 -0.60 15.14 13.49
N SER A 311 0.36 15.12 12.55
CA SER A 311 1.16 13.93 12.24
C SER A 311 2.64 14.18 12.48
N LEU A 312 3.40 13.10 12.69
CA LEU A 312 4.85 13.18 12.74
C LEU A 312 5.37 13.39 11.32
N GLY A 313 5.97 14.54 11.07
CA GLY A 313 6.59 14.85 9.78
C GLY A 313 7.93 14.14 9.59
N TYR A 314 8.26 13.80 8.35
CA TYR A 314 9.59 13.30 8.00
C TYR A 314 10.56 14.47 7.79
N SER A 315 11.68 14.50 8.53
CA SER A 315 12.72 15.54 8.42
C SER A 315 14.12 14.92 8.40
N THR A 316 14.99 15.47 7.55
CA THR A 316 16.44 15.16 7.52
C THR A 316 17.24 16.00 8.52
N LYS A 317 16.61 16.97 9.19
CA LYS A 317 17.19 17.78 10.27
C LYS A 317 16.69 17.26 11.63
N ARG A 318 17.55 17.32 12.65
CA ARG A 318 17.37 16.77 14.02
C ARG A 318 16.24 17.39 14.87
N ALA A 319 15.30 18.10 14.26
CA ALA A 319 14.14 18.69 14.92
C ALA A 319 12.87 17.91 14.55
N GLU A 320 12.06 17.54 15.55
CA GLU A 320 10.70 17.06 15.33
C GLU A 320 9.90 18.18 14.68
N ARG A 321 9.31 17.90 13.50
CA ARG A 321 8.31 18.80 12.92
C ARG A 321 6.99 18.06 12.91
N LYS A 322 5.99 18.64 13.55
CA LYS A 322 4.60 18.25 13.33
C LYS A 322 4.22 18.68 11.91
N SER A 323 3.67 17.78 11.12
CA SER A 323 2.98 18.12 9.87
C SER A 323 1.48 18.17 10.17
N SER A 324 0.86 19.30 9.87
CA SER A 324 -0.60 19.44 9.91
C SER A 324 -1.14 18.99 8.56
N THR A 325 -2.06 18.03 8.57
CA THR A 325 -2.91 17.70 7.43
C THR A 325 -4.34 18.11 7.75
N LEU A 326 -5.13 18.36 6.72
CA LEU A 326 -6.54 18.70 6.84
C LEU A 326 -7.36 17.45 6.60
N LEU A 327 -8.34 17.22 7.46
CA LEU A 327 -9.37 16.23 7.26
C LEU A 327 -10.72 16.94 7.13
N TYR A 328 -11.31 16.85 5.95
CA TYR A 328 -12.67 17.33 5.71
C TYR A 328 -13.64 16.15 5.89
N LEU A 329 -14.71 16.36 6.65
CA LEU A 329 -15.81 15.41 6.83
C LEU A 329 -17.02 15.99 6.11
N ILE A 330 -17.51 15.28 5.11
CA ILE A 330 -18.65 15.67 4.27
C ILE A 330 -19.77 14.66 4.49
N HIS A 331 -20.90 15.14 5.02
CA HIS A 331 -22.10 14.31 5.18
C HIS A 331 -22.98 14.41 3.95
N ASN A 332 -23.47 13.26 3.47
CA ASN A 332 -24.47 13.24 2.41
C ASN A 332 -25.86 13.35 3.02
N GLU A 333 -26.38 14.58 3.11
CA GLU A 333 -27.70 14.85 3.72
C GLU A 333 -28.88 14.43 2.84
N GLN A 334 -28.66 13.85 1.66
CA GLN A 334 -29.75 13.39 0.80
C GLN A 334 -30.49 12.14 1.34
N ARG A 335 -30.06 11.54 2.46
CA ARG A 335 -30.78 10.46 3.15
C ARG A 335 -30.64 10.58 4.67
N PRO A 336 -31.72 10.82 5.44
CA PRO A 336 -31.67 10.70 6.90
C PRO A 336 -31.38 9.25 7.31
N ALA A 337 -30.66 9.13 8.44
CA ALA A 337 -30.06 7.91 8.97
C ALA A 337 -31.04 6.74 9.21
#